data_AF-A0A973Z7L8-F1
#
_entry.id   AF-A0A973Z7L8-F1
#
_cell.length_a   1.000
_cell.length_b   1.000
_cell.length_c   1.000
_cell.angle_alpha   90.00
_cell.angle_beta   90.00
_cell.angle_gamma   90.00
#
_symmetry.space_group_name_H-M   'P 1'
#
loop_
_entity.id
_entity.type
_entity.pdbx_description
1 polymer ?
#
loop_
_entity_poly.entity_id
_entity_poly.type
_entity_poly.pdbx_seq_one_letter_code
_entity_poly.pdbx_strand_id
1 'polypeptide(L)'
;MYYQLGTWLKGRIVVGGDSGTVYRLPAEGEDEDSDPEVAASLGQFVAMLQNYVLGRCLLPMASSRTEREDIRDEIENMLTAIDEDGGASQAWTYTLYDNY
;
A
#
# COMPACT_ATOMS: atom_id res chain seq x y z
N MET A 1 14.78 -10.41 13.30
CA MET A 1 15.70 -9.73 12.32
C MET A 1 14.86 -9.10 11.21
N TYR A 2 15.31 -8.04 10.52
CA TYR A 2 14.59 -7.47 9.36
C TYR A 2 15.43 -7.56 8.09
N TYR A 3 14.77 -7.79 6.95
CA TYR A 3 15.38 -7.85 5.62
C TYR A 3 14.78 -6.79 4.72
N GLN A 4 15.60 -5.91 4.15
CA GLN A 4 15.13 -4.86 3.26
C GLN A 4 14.75 -5.43 1.89
N LEU A 5 13.54 -5.11 1.42
CA LEU A 5 13.08 -5.44 0.07
C LEU A 5 13.35 -4.30 -0.93
N GLY A 6 13.21 -3.05 -0.47
CA GLY A 6 13.32 -1.88 -1.35
C GLY A 6 12.78 -0.62 -0.69
N THR A 7 12.31 0.31 -1.52
CA THR A 7 11.71 1.57 -1.08
C THR A 7 10.31 1.74 -1.67
N TRP A 8 9.42 2.36 -0.89
CA TRP A 8 8.05 2.69 -1.26
C TRP A 8 7.65 4.00 -0.61
N LEU A 9 7.20 4.96 -1.42
CA LEU A 9 6.89 6.33 -0.97
C LEU A 9 8.01 6.93 -0.12
N LYS A 10 9.26 6.84 -0.61
CA LYS A 10 10.49 7.26 0.08
C LYS A 10 10.83 6.52 1.39
N GLY A 11 9.88 5.78 1.97
CA GLY A 11 10.09 4.88 3.09
C GLY A 11 10.74 3.56 2.67
N ARG A 12 11.25 2.81 3.64
CA ARG A 12 11.87 1.49 3.39
C ARG A 12 10.84 0.40 3.58
N ILE A 13 10.77 -0.53 2.61
CA ILE A 13 10.00 -1.76 2.78
C ILE A 13 10.92 -2.84 3.34
N VAL A 14 10.51 -3.45 4.45
CA VAL A 14 11.24 -4.51 5.13
C VAL A 14 10.34 -5.70 5.44
N VAL A 15 10.91 -6.89 5.51
CA VAL A 15 10.25 -8.11 5.97
C VAL A 15 10.78 -8.49 7.34
N GLY A 16 9.88 -8.74 8.28
CA GLY A 16 10.20 -9.38 9.55
C GLY A 16 10.66 -10.82 9.32
N GLY A 17 11.90 -11.13 9.66
CA GLY A 17 12.49 -12.46 9.44
C GLY A 17 11.81 -13.59 10.21
N ASP A 18 11.22 -13.26 11.36
CA ASP A 18 10.56 -14.23 12.24
C ASP A 18 9.04 -14.33 11.99
N SER A 19 8.41 -13.22 11.59
CA SER A 19 6.96 -13.15 11.35
C SER A 19 6.57 -13.29 9.87
N GLY A 20 7.44 -12.94 8.94
CA GLY A 20 7.12 -12.82 7.51
C GLY A 20 6.32 -11.57 7.14
N THR A 21 5.89 -10.79 8.13
CA THR A 21 5.15 -9.52 7.97
C THR A 21 5.99 -8.48 7.23
N VAL A 22 5.32 -7.74 6.36
CA VAL A 22 5.91 -6.65 5.59
C VAL A 22 5.56 -5.32 6.24
N TYR A 23 6.58 -4.52 6.49
CA TYR A 23 6.44 -3.20 7.08
C TYR A 23 6.98 -2.13 6.13
N ARG A 24 6.35 -0.96 6.14
CA ARG A 24 6.88 0.28 5.59
C ARG A 24 7.37 1.14 6.73
N LEU A 25 8.69 1.32 6.80
CA LEU A 25 9.30 2.23 7.75
C LEU A 25 9.30 3.66 7.18
N PRO A 26 9.08 4.68 8.03
CA PRO A 26 9.03 6.07 7.60
C PRO A 26 10.33 6.51 6.93
N ALA A 27 10.21 7.46 6.00
CA ALA A 27 11.37 8.15 5.44
C ALA A 27 11.99 9.09 6.47
N GLU A 28 13.22 9.53 6.24
CA GLU A 28 13.86 10.52 7.10
C GLU A 28 13.06 11.83 7.09
N GLY A 29 12.63 12.28 8.27
CA GLY A 29 11.81 13.48 8.43
C GLY A 29 10.29 13.26 8.31
N GLU A 30 9.84 12.02 8.13
CA GLU A 30 8.43 11.65 8.33
C GLU A 30 8.17 11.26 9.78
N ASP A 31 6.97 11.54 10.26
CA ASP A 31 6.51 11.05 11.55
C ASP A 31 6.44 9.52 11.52
N GLU A 32 6.66 8.88 12.67
CA GLU A 32 6.51 7.43 12.78
C GLU A 32 5.07 7.02 12.51
N ASP A 33 4.88 6.18 11.49
CA ASP A 33 3.59 5.56 11.20
C ASP A 33 3.15 4.77 12.43
N SER A 34 1.98 5.10 12.99
CA SER A 34 1.43 4.40 14.16
C SER A 34 1.15 2.91 13.86
N ASP A 35 0.98 2.59 12.57
CA ASP A 35 0.87 1.24 12.06
C ASP A 35 1.76 1.07 10.81
N PRO A 36 3.01 0.58 10.98
CA PRO A 36 3.93 0.40 9.86
C PRO A 36 3.62 -0.84 9.04
N GLU A 37 2.67 -1.69 9.45
CA GLU A 37 2.31 -2.90 8.71
C GLU A 37 1.67 -2.52 7.38
N VAL A 38 2.13 -3.15 6.30
CA VAL A 38 1.55 -2.98 4.95
C VAL A 38 1.01 -4.28 4.38
N ALA A 39 1.41 -5.41 4.97
CA ALA A 39 0.82 -6.72 4.77
C ALA A 39 1.34 -7.73 5.81
N ALA A 40 0.50 -8.65 6.26
CA ALA A 40 0.79 -9.73 7.19
C ALA A 40 1.81 -10.75 6.62
N SER A 41 1.99 -10.81 5.30
CA SER A 41 3.00 -11.67 4.67
C SER A 41 3.54 -11.11 3.35
N LEU A 42 4.73 -11.58 2.94
CA LEU A 42 5.29 -11.24 1.62
C LEU A 42 4.37 -11.63 0.46
N GLY A 43 3.65 -12.75 0.57
CA GLY A 43 2.70 -13.19 -0.45
C GLY A 43 1.52 -12.22 -0.60
N GLN A 44 0.94 -11.81 0.53
CA GLN A 44 -0.13 -10.80 0.54
C GLN A 44 0.38 -9.45 0.03
N PHE A 45 1.57 -9.01 0.46
CA PHE A 45 2.18 -7.78 -0.05
C PHE A 45 2.29 -7.76 -1.58
N VAL A 46 2.75 -8.87 -2.20
CA VAL A 46 2.85 -8.96 -3.66
C VAL A 46 1.47 -8.91 -4.31
N ALA A 47 0.47 -9.61 -3.76
CA ALA A 47 -0.90 -9.59 -4.29
C ALA A 47 -1.53 -8.19 -4.18
N MET A 48 -1.36 -7.52 -3.04
CA MET A 48 -1.81 -6.15 -2.82
C MET A 48 -1.12 -5.18 -3.78
N LEU A 49 0.21 -5.29 -3.93
CA LEU A 49 0.98 -4.44 -4.85
C LEU A 49 0.52 -4.61 -6.30
N GLN A 50 0.22 -5.83 -6.74
CA GLN A 50 -0.30 -6.10 -8.09
C GLN A 50 -1.65 -5.40 -8.32
N ASN A 51 -2.60 -5.55 -7.40
CA ASN A 51 -3.92 -4.91 -7.50
C ASN A 51 -3.83 -3.38 -7.42
N TYR A 52 -2.99 -2.88 -6.52
CA TYR A 52 -2.73 -1.46 -6.36
C TYR A 52 -2.15 -0.85 -7.65
N VAL A 53 -1.12 -1.45 -8.23
CA VAL A 53 -0.51 -0.98 -9.49
C VAL A 53 -1.52 -1.03 -10.64
N LEU A 54 -2.30 -2.12 -10.73
CA LEU A 54 -3.34 -2.24 -11.75
C LEU A 54 -4.37 -1.09 -11.64
N GLY A 55 -4.96 -0.89 -10.47
CA GLY A 55 -5.95 0.17 -10.27
C GLY A 55 -5.37 1.58 -10.46
N ARG A 56 -4.13 1.83 -10.02
CA ARG A 56 -3.43 3.09 -10.29
C ARG A 56 -3.25 3.36 -11.78
N CYS A 57 -3.01 2.32 -12.59
CA CYS A 57 -2.96 2.47 -14.05
C CYS A 57 -4.32 2.81 -14.66
N LEU A 58 -5.43 2.39 -14.03
CA LEU A 58 -6.79 2.71 -14.49
C LEU A 58 -7.19 4.17 -14.19
N LEU A 59 -6.71 4.77 -13.11
CA LEU A 59 -7.11 6.13 -12.69
C LEU A 59 -6.97 7.22 -13.78
N PRO A 60 -5.86 7.30 -14.54
CA PRO A 60 -5.72 8.27 -15.64
C PRO A 60 -6.65 7.98 -16.84
N MET A 61 -7.14 6.74 -16.98
CA MET A 61 -8.03 6.33 -18.08
C MET A 61 -9.50 6.62 -17.78
N ALA A 62 -9.84 6.94 -16.53
CA ALA A 62 -11.19 7.25 -16.11
C ALA A 62 -11.74 8.50 -16.79
N SER A 63 -12.94 8.35 -17.37
CA SER A 63 -13.67 9.34 -18.15
C SER A 63 -14.42 10.38 -17.32
N SER A 64 -14.65 10.09 -16.03
CA SER A 64 -15.45 10.93 -15.14
C SER A 64 -14.89 10.98 -13.72
N ARG A 65 -15.38 11.92 -12.91
CA ARG A 65 -15.02 11.98 -11.48
C ARG A 65 -15.53 10.75 -10.73
N THR A 66 -16.78 10.35 -10.98
CA THR A 66 -17.39 9.17 -10.37
C THR A 66 -16.61 7.91 -10.69
N GLU A 67 -16.21 7.69 -11.94
CA GLU A 67 -15.38 6.53 -12.29
C GLU A 67 -14.02 6.53 -11.57
N ARG A 68 -13.43 7.70 -11.30
CA ARG A 68 -12.21 7.79 -10.48
C ARG A 68 -12.46 7.50 -9.02
N GLU A 69 -13.65 7.84 -8.51
CA GLU A 69 -14.08 7.50 -7.15
C GLU A 69 -14.25 5.97 -7.07
N ASP A 70 -15.00 5.37 -8.01
CA ASP A 70 -15.21 3.92 -8.09
C ASP A 70 -13.89 3.12 -8.20
N ILE A 71 -12.92 3.60 -9.00
CA ILE A 71 -11.60 2.94 -9.11
C ILE A 71 -10.83 3.02 -7.79
N ARG A 72 -10.90 4.14 -7.04
CA ARG A 72 -10.22 4.26 -5.74
C ARG A 72 -10.86 3.32 -4.72
N ASP A 73 -12.19 3.33 -4.66
CA ASP A 73 -12.95 2.45 -3.77
C ASP A 73 -12.63 0.97 -4.07
N GLU A 74 -12.55 0.59 -5.35
CA GLU A 74 -12.18 -0.77 -5.74
C GLU A 74 -10.75 -1.14 -5.32
N ILE A 75 -9.78 -0.21 -5.45
CA ILE A 75 -8.42 -0.45 -4.95
C ILE A 75 -8.45 -0.70 -3.44
N GLU A 76 -9.12 0.14 -2.66
CA GLU A 76 -9.21 0.01 -1.20
C GLU A 76 -9.91 -1.29 -0.79
N ASN A 77 -11.02 -1.64 -1.47
CA ASN A 77 -11.74 -2.89 -1.24
C ASN A 77 -10.87 -4.11 -1.51
N MET A 78 -10.10 -4.11 -2.61
CA MET A 78 -9.19 -5.22 -2.93
C MET A 78 -8.05 -5.35 -1.92
N LEU A 79 -7.47 -4.24 -1.46
CA LEU A 79 -6.43 -4.26 -0.44
C LEU A 79 -6.97 -4.87 0.86
N THR A 80 -8.11 -4.35 1.34
CA THR A 80 -8.79 -4.82 2.55
C THR A 80 -9.21 -6.30 2.45
N ALA A 81 -9.65 -6.74 1.27
CA ALA A 81 -10.04 -8.13 1.04
C ALA A 81 -8.86 -9.12 1.09
N ILE A 82 -7.65 -8.67 0.75
CA ILE A 82 -6.43 -9.49 0.82
C ILE A 82 -5.87 -9.48 2.25
N ASP A 83 -5.90 -8.31 2.87
CA ASP A 83 -5.34 -8.04 4.18
C ASP A 83 -6.01 -6.81 4.79
N GLU A 84 -6.86 -7.02 5.80
CA GLU A 84 -7.64 -5.95 6.42
C GLU A 84 -6.72 -4.96 7.15
N ASP A 85 -5.81 -5.48 7.98
CA ASP A 85 -4.89 -4.66 8.77
C ASP A 85 -3.85 -3.99 7.86
N GLY A 86 -3.22 -4.75 6.95
CA GLY A 86 -2.26 -4.20 5.99
C GLY A 86 -2.90 -3.21 4.99
N GLY A 87 -4.16 -3.44 4.62
CA GLY A 87 -4.93 -2.59 3.70
C GLY A 87 -5.30 -1.24 4.30
N ALA A 88 -5.44 -1.17 5.63
CA ALA A 88 -5.68 0.08 6.35
C ALA A 88 -4.45 1.03 6.38
N SER A 89 -3.28 0.54 5.98
CA SER A 89 -2.03 1.32 5.98
C SER A 89 -2.08 2.53 5.06
N GLN A 90 -1.68 3.69 5.59
CA GLN A 90 -1.57 4.93 4.81
C GLN A 90 -0.53 4.86 3.69
N ALA A 91 0.39 3.89 3.76
CA ALA A 91 1.34 3.59 2.70
C ALA A 91 0.66 3.23 1.36
N TRP A 92 -0.59 2.76 1.39
CA TRP A 92 -1.39 2.53 0.19
C TRP A 92 -2.29 3.73 -0.14
N THR A 93 -3.04 4.24 0.85
CA THR A 93 -4.16 5.16 0.60
C THR A 93 -3.73 6.60 0.39
N TYR A 94 -2.66 7.09 1.03
CA TYR A 94 -2.24 8.50 0.94
C TYR A 94 -2.08 8.95 -0.53
N THR A 95 -1.42 8.11 -1.33
CA THR A 95 -1.14 8.40 -2.75
C THR A 95 -2.32 8.22 -3.71
N LEU A 96 -3.42 7.60 -3.27
CA LEU A 96 -4.64 7.53 -4.06
C LEU A 96 -5.36 8.89 -4.12
N TYR A 97 -5.21 9.68 -3.07
CA TYR A 97 -5.87 10.98 -2.91
C TYR A 97 -4.93 12.17 -3.03
N ASP A 98 -3.61 11.94 -2.91
CA ASP A 98 -2.61 12.98 -3.14
C ASP A 98 -2.53 13.28 -4.65
N ASN A 99 -3.21 14.35 -5.06
CA ASN A 99 -3.25 14.82 -6.44
C ASN A 99 -1.97 15.62 -6.73
N TYR A 100 -0.92 14.94 -7.21
CA TYR A 100 0.15 15.60 -7.97
C TYR A 100 -0.10 15.47 -9.47
#